data_AF-A0A432GIP8-F1
#
_entry.id   AF-A0A432GIP8-F1
#
_cell.length_a   1.000
_cell.length_b   1.000
_cell.length_c   1.000
_cell.angle_alpha   90.00
_cell.angle_beta   90.00
_cell.angle_gamma   90.00
#
_symmetry.space_group_name_H-M   'P 1'
#
loop_
_entity.id
_entity.type
_entity.pdbx_description
1 polymer ?
#
loop_
_entity_poly.entity_id
_entity_poly.type
_entity_poly.pdbx_seq_one_letter_code
_entity_poly.pdbx_strand_id
1 'polypeptide(L)'
;MTLPYKRPGGEPALSAPYHALAQERVRFVGQPVAVVVAESKAEALEAGECLEIEYEEIPAVTDLQQAAVPDAPRLCDDLPDNIGAAQTEGDAEEVEQAFAQAEHVTRIELVNNRVVGSPLEPRGLLCEAYQNTEKLILHSMHQSATRLHSVLCAVFQLEPEQLQIGISAEVLELK
;
A
#
# COMPACT_ATOMS: atom_id res chain seq x y z
N MET A 1 2.92 3.51 11.83
CA MET A 1 1.85 2.67 12.42
C MET A 1 2.40 1.25 12.45
N THR A 2 2.71 0.72 13.62
CA THR A 2 3.21 -0.67 13.73
C THR A 2 2.03 -1.60 13.48
N LEU A 3 2.16 -2.48 12.49
CA LEU A 3 1.14 -3.50 12.25
C LEU A 3 1.04 -4.39 13.49
N PRO A 4 -0.15 -4.87 13.90
CA PRO A 4 -0.33 -5.69 15.11
C PRO A 4 0.29 -7.10 14.99
N TYR A 5 0.99 -7.36 13.89
CA TYR A 5 1.58 -8.64 13.57
C TYR A 5 3.00 -8.75 14.12
N LYS A 6 3.46 -9.99 14.25
CA LYS A 6 4.84 -10.32 14.63
C LYS A 6 5.57 -10.91 13.44
N ARG A 7 6.89 -10.99 13.51
CA ARG A 7 7.77 -11.76 12.64
C ARG A 7 7.96 -13.17 13.21
N PRO A 8 8.55 -14.10 12.43
CA PRO A 8 9.06 -15.36 12.99
C PRO A 8 9.96 -15.08 14.20
N GLY A 9 9.78 -15.85 15.27
CA GLY A 9 10.51 -15.64 16.54
C GLY A 9 9.88 -14.60 17.49
N GLY A 10 8.83 -13.90 17.07
CA GLY A 10 8.03 -13.05 17.96
C GLY A 10 8.39 -11.56 17.97
N GLU A 11 9.40 -11.15 17.20
CA GLU A 11 9.77 -9.74 17.00
C GLU A 11 8.63 -8.95 16.33
N PRO A 12 8.56 -7.62 16.49
CA PRO A 12 7.54 -6.80 15.84
C PRO A 12 7.56 -6.93 14.30
N ALA A 13 6.38 -6.86 13.66
CA ALA A 13 6.28 -6.77 12.22
C ALA A 13 7.10 -5.60 11.67
N LEU A 14 7.75 -5.85 10.54
CA LEU A 14 8.68 -4.90 9.93
C LEU A 14 8.29 -4.69 8.47
N SER A 15 8.29 -3.43 8.05
CA SER A 15 8.03 -3.03 6.68
C SER A 15 8.90 -1.81 6.37
N ALA A 16 9.33 -1.73 5.11
CA ALA A 16 9.90 -0.49 4.61
C ALA A 16 8.87 0.64 4.68
N PRO A 17 9.30 1.91 4.82
CA PRO A 17 8.43 3.06 4.67
C PRO A 17 7.73 3.05 3.30
N TYR A 18 6.44 3.40 3.29
CA TYR A 18 5.66 3.53 2.06
C TYR A 18 5.52 5.00 1.71
N HIS A 19 6.37 5.46 0.80
CA HIS A 19 6.40 6.85 0.34
C HIS A 19 5.34 7.11 -0.74
N ALA A 20 4.85 8.36 -0.82
CA ALA A 20 3.87 8.77 -1.82
C ALA A 20 4.41 8.67 -3.26
N LEU A 21 5.69 9.05 -3.44
CA LEU A 21 6.46 8.82 -4.65
C LEU A 21 7.66 7.95 -4.30
N ALA A 22 8.04 7.04 -5.19
CA ALA A 22 9.19 6.16 -5.03
C ALA A 22 10.44 6.95 -4.67
N GLN A 23 11.18 6.47 -3.67
CA GLN A 23 12.46 7.02 -3.26
C GLN A 23 13.53 6.01 -3.65
N GLU A 24 14.54 6.47 -4.39
CA GLU A 24 15.74 5.74 -4.85
C GLU A 24 15.50 4.53 -5.78
N ARG A 25 14.42 3.78 -5.58
CA ARG A 25 14.08 2.58 -6.34
C ARG A 25 12.57 2.36 -6.44
N VAL A 26 12.16 1.81 -7.59
CA VAL A 26 10.80 1.30 -7.81
C VAL A 26 10.74 -0.17 -7.43
N ARG A 27 9.72 -0.56 -6.67
CA ARG A 27 9.57 -1.89 -6.06
C ARG A 27 8.52 -2.75 -6.75
N PHE A 28 7.66 -2.15 -7.56
CA PHE A 28 6.62 -2.84 -8.31
C PHE A 28 6.17 -2.01 -9.50
N VAL A 29 5.68 -2.68 -10.54
CA VAL A 29 5.09 -2.03 -11.72
C VAL A 29 3.87 -1.21 -11.31
N GLY A 30 3.86 0.07 -11.67
CA GLY A 30 2.79 1.01 -11.32
C GLY A 30 3.01 1.79 -10.02
N GLN A 31 4.17 1.67 -9.37
CA GLN A 31 4.52 2.56 -8.26
C GLN A 31 4.68 4.01 -8.77
N PRO A 32 4.06 5.00 -8.13
CA PRO A 32 4.22 6.40 -8.52
C PRO A 32 5.67 6.88 -8.34
N VAL A 33 6.19 7.61 -9.33
CA VAL A 33 7.59 8.12 -9.36
C VAL A 33 7.66 9.64 -9.48
N ALA A 34 6.68 10.25 -10.13
CA ALA A 34 6.57 11.69 -10.29
C ALA A 34 5.09 12.12 -10.26
N VAL A 35 4.86 13.42 -10.06
CA VAL A 35 3.54 14.05 -10.18
C VAL A 35 3.67 15.28 -11.08
N VAL A 36 2.73 15.44 -12.00
CA VAL A 36 2.62 16.62 -12.88
C VAL A 36 1.43 17.46 -12.42
N VAL A 37 1.64 18.76 -12.31
CA VAL A 37 0.60 19.74 -11.98
C VAL A 37 0.56 20.75 -13.13
N ALA A 38 -0.63 20.96 -13.70
CA ALA A 38 -0.87 21.88 -14.81
C ALA A 38 -2.23 22.58 -14.64
N GLU A 39 -2.51 23.60 -15.46
CA GLU A 39 -3.77 24.35 -15.41
C GLU A 39 -4.95 23.54 -15.97
N SER A 40 -4.67 22.59 -16.86
CA SER A 40 -5.67 21.68 -17.41
C SER A 40 -5.24 20.21 -17.40
N LYS A 41 -6.22 19.31 -17.48
CA LYS A 41 -5.98 17.87 -17.63
C LYS A 41 -5.19 17.54 -18.90
N ALA A 42 -5.47 18.24 -20.01
CA ALA A 42 -4.79 17.98 -21.28
C ALA A 42 -3.30 18.30 -21.18
N GLU A 43 -2.97 19.48 -20.64
CA GLU A 43 -1.57 19.89 -20.40
C GLU A 43 -0.86 18.94 -19.43
N ALA A 44 -1.52 18.50 -18.36
CA ALA A 44 -0.92 17.57 -17.41
C ALA A 44 -0.58 16.21 -18.06
N LEU A 45 -1.44 15.72 -18.96
CA LEU A 45 -1.18 14.48 -19.70
C LEU A 45 -0.04 14.66 -20.70
N GLU A 46 -0.04 15.75 -21.47
CA GLU A 46 1.02 16.06 -22.42
C GLU A 46 2.38 16.22 -21.73
N ALA A 47 2.44 16.96 -20.62
CA ALA A 47 3.66 17.11 -19.84
C ALA A 47 4.09 15.79 -19.18
N GLY A 48 3.14 14.91 -18.82
CA GLY A 48 3.43 13.57 -18.31
C GLY A 48 4.15 12.69 -19.32
N GLU A 49 3.75 12.73 -20.60
CA GLU A 49 4.41 11.98 -21.69
C GLU A 49 5.84 12.48 -21.99
N CYS A 50 6.16 13.71 -21.62
CA CYS A 50 7.50 14.29 -21.75
C CYS A 50 8.47 13.88 -20.62
N LEU A 51 8.00 13.18 -19.58
CA LEU A 51 8.87 12.74 -18.49
C LEU A 51 9.72 11.55 -18.92
N GLU A 52 11.03 11.75 -18.95
CA GLU A 52 12.01 10.68 -19.12
C GLU A 52 12.56 10.26 -17.76
N ILE A 53 12.55 8.96 -17.48
CA ILE A 53 13.07 8.39 -16.24
C ILE A 53 14.02 7.26 -16.60
N GLU A 54 15.27 7.40 -16.19
CA GLU A 54 16.29 6.38 -16.37
C GLU A 54 16.26 5.41 -15.18
N TYR A 55 16.25 4.11 -15.48
CA TYR A 55 16.28 3.04 -14.49
C TYR A 55 17.49 2.15 -14.68
N GLU A 56 18.09 1.73 -13.58
CA GLU A 56 18.93 0.54 -13.54
C GLU A 56 18.06 -0.65 -13.13
N GLU A 57 17.97 -1.65 -14.01
CA GLU A 57 17.17 -2.84 -13.73
C GLU A 57 17.79 -3.68 -12.60
N ILE A 58 16.93 -4.14 -11.69
CA ILE A 58 17.31 -5.03 -10.59
C ILE A 58 16.50 -6.32 -10.66
N PRO A 59 17.03 -7.45 -10.14
CA PRO A 59 16.29 -8.71 -10.11
C PRO A 59 14.96 -8.57 -9.36
N ALA A 60 13.86 -8.92 -10.04
CA ALA A 60 12.53 -8.91 -9.45
C ALA A 60 12.11 -10.32 -9.02
N VAL A 61 11.40 -10.41 -7.90
CA VAL A 61 10.78 -11.65 -7.41
C VAL A 61 9.29 -11.44 -7.25
N THR A 62 8.48 -12.16 -8.02
CA THR A 62 7.01 -12.03 -8.01
C THR A 62 6.30 -13.22 -7.38
N ASP A 63 7.04 -14.29 -7.04
CA ASP A 63 6.53 -15.46 -6.35
C ASP A 63 6.84 -15.38 -4.85
N LEU A 64 5.85 -15.66 -4.00
CA LEU A 64 5.98 -15.51 -2.55
C LEU A 64 6.92 -16.56 -1.93
N GLN A 65 6.93 -17.79 -2.46
CA GLN A 65 7.81 -18.85 -1.94
C GLN A 65 9.26 -18.54 -2.31
N GLN A 66 9.50 -18.13 -3.56
CA GLN A 66 10.82 -17.69 -4.01
C GLN A 66 11.30 -16.45 -3.26
N ALA A 67 10.43 -15.52 -2.90
CA ALA A 67 10.81 -14.34 -2.13
C ALA A 67 11.27 -14.69 -0.70
N ALA A 68 10.80 -15.80 -0.14
CA ALA A 68 11.08 -16.20 1.24
C ALA A 68 12.35 -17.06 1.41
N VAL A 69 13.03 -17.43 0.31
CA VAL A 69 14.28 -18.21 0.42
C VAL A 69 15.43 -17.31 0.90
N PRO A 70 16.45 -17.85 1.61
CA PRO A 70 17.51 -17.04 2.23
C PRO A 70 18.27 -16.08 1.31
N ASP A 71 18.45 -16.44 0.04
CA ASP A 71 19.23 -15.68 -0.94
C ASP A 71 18.36 -14.97 -2.00
N ALA A 72 17.05 -14.84 -1.74
CA ALA A 72 16.16 -14.11 -2.62
C ALA A 72 16.61 -12.64 -2.72
N PRO A 73 16.53 -12.01 -3.91
CA PRO A 73 16.63 -10.56 -4.02
C PRO A 73 15.75 -9.86 -2.96
N ARG A 74 16.36 -9.01 -2.14
CA ARG A 74 15.67 -8.32 -1.06
C ARG A 74 14.90 -7.13 -1.61
N LEU A 75 13.64 -7.01 -1.21
CA LEU A 75 12.80 -5.86 -1.58
C LEU A 75 13.28 -4.56 -0.92
N CYS A 76 13.86 -4.68 0.28
CA CYS A 76 14.40 -3.56 1.04
C CYS A 76 15.67 -4.01 1.77
N ASP A 77 16.79 -3.33 1.49
CA ASP A 77 18.11 -3.74 1.99
C ASP A 77 18.30 -3.56 3.49
N ASP A 78 17.54 -2.66 4.10
CA ASP A 78 17.55 -2.41 5.54
C ASP A 78 16.79 -3.50 6.32
N LEU A 79 16.08 -4.39 5.60
CA LEU A 79 15.37 -5.51 6.20
C LEU A 79 16.24 -6.78 6.17
N PRO A 80 16.15 -7.63 7.21
CA PRO A 80 16.95 -8.85 7.28
C PRO A 80 16.53 -9.89 6.23
N ASP A 81 15.26 -9.87 5.81
CA ASP A 81 14.67 -10.78 4.83
C ASP A 81 13.41 -10.14 4.20
N ASN A 82 12.73 -10.88 3.33
CA ASN A 82 11.46 -10.47 2.71
C ASN A 82 10.20 -10.82 3.54
N ILE A 83 10.34 -11.26 4.80
CA ILE A 83 9.23 -11.68 5.66
C ILE A 83 8.80 -10.51 6.54
N GLY A 84 7.77 -9.76 6.14
CA GLY A 84 7.29 -8.63 6.94
C GLY A 84 6.56 -9.02 8.23
N ALA A 85 5.86 -10.16 8.20
CA ALA A 85 5.11 -10.71 9.32
C ALA A 85 4.88 -12.22 9.15
N ALA A 86 4.70 -12.92 10.26
CA ALA A 86 4.25 -14.31 10.35
C ALA A 86 3.32 -14.46 11.56
N GLN A 87 2.20 -15.15 11.36
CA GLN A 87 1.27 -15.47 12.42
C GLN A 87 0.81 -16.91 12.25
N THR A 88 0.83 -17.65 13.35
CA THR A 88 0.36 -19.03 13.44
C THR A 88 -0.55 -19.09 14.65
N GLU A 89 -1.71 -19.69 14.48
CA GLU A 89 -2.74 -19.84 15.51
C GLU A 89 -3.11 -21.32 15.61
N GLY A 90 -3.44 -21.77 16.82
CA GLY A 90 -3.75 -23.17 17.13
C GLY A 90 -2.57 -23.93 17.75
N ASP A 91 -2.79 -25.22 18.01
CA ASP A 91 -1.81 -26.12 18.60
C ASP A 91 -1.23 -27.06 17.52
N ALA A 92 0.04 -26.84 17.18
CA ALA A 92 0.70 -27.64 16.15
C ALA A 92 0.91 -29.09 16.58
N GLU A 93 1.15 -29.35 17.87
CA GLU A 93 1.39 -30.69 18.39
C GLU A 93 0.09 -31.51 18.40
N GLU A 94 -1.02 -30.93 18.86
CA GLU A 94 -2.33 -31.60 18.81
C GLU A 94 -2.75 -31.90 17.36
N VAL A 95 -2.52 -30.97 16.44
CA VAL A 95 -2.81 -31.16 15.01
C VAL A 95 -1.95 -32.29 14.44
N GLU A 96 -0.65 -32.32 14.72
CA GLU A 96 0.25 -33.38 14.25
C GLU A 96 -0.17 -34.76 14.80
N GLN A 97 -0.52 -34.84 16.08
CA GLN A 97 -1.05 -36.07 16.69
C GLN A 97 -2.35 -36.54 16.02
N ALA A 98 -3.27 -35.62 15.72
CA ALA A 98 -4.52 -35.94 15.05
C ALA A 98 -4.27 -36.50 13.62
N PHE A 99 -3.34 -35.89 12.87
CA PHE A 99 -2.95 -36.39 11.55
C PHE A 99 -2.26 -37.76 11.61
N ALA A 100 -1.41 -38.01 12.62
CA ALA A 100 -0.72 -39.29 12.78
C ALA A 100 -1.67 -40.47 13.09
N GLN A 101 -2.82 -40.18 13.70
CA GLN A 101 -3.83 -41.19 14.07
C GLN A 101 -4.95 -41.36 13.02
N ALA A 102 -4.97 -40.53 11.98
CA ALA A 102 -6.03 -40.54 10.98
C ALA A 102 -5.94 -41.78 10.09
N GLU A 103 -7.06 -42.48 9.90
CA GLU A 103 -7.17 -43.62 8.97
C GLU A 103 -6.93 -43.20 7.52
N HIS A 104 -7.29 -41.96 7.18
CA HIS A 104 -7.08 -41.39 5.85
C HIS A 104 -6.72 -39.92 5.93
N VAL A 105 -5.72 -39.51 5.13
CA VAL A 105 -5.28 -38.13 4.98
C VAL A 105 -5.34 -37.76 3.51
N THR A 106 -6.02 -36.66 3.20
CA THR A 106 -6.02 -36.06 1.85
C THR A 106 -5.36 -34.69 1.89
N ARG A 107 -4.71 -34.32 0.79
CA ARG A 107 -4.03 -33.03 0.65
C ARG A 107 -4.44 -32.39 -0.66
N ILE A 108 -4.71 -31.09 -0.60
CA ILE A 108 -4.90 -30.26 -1.77
C ILE A 108 -3.98 -29.05 -1.68
N GLU A 109 -3.44 -28.65 -2.82
CA GLU A 109 -2.75 -27.38 -2.97
C GLU A 109 -3.71 -26.40 -3.63
N LEU A 110 -3.93 -25.25 -2.98
CA LEU A 110 -4.86 -24.22 -3.43
C LEU A 110 -4.10 -22.91 -3.62
N VAL A 111 -4.19 -22.35 -4.83
CA VAL A 111 -3.73 -20.99 -5.11
C VAL A 111 -4.92 -20.06 -4.98
N ASN A 112 -4.92 -19.21 -3.95
CA ASN A 112 -5.86 -18.11 -3.86
C ASN A 112 -5.36 -16.96 -4.75
N ASN A 113 -5.94 -16.85 -5.94
CA ASN A 113 -5.50 -15.90 -6.94
C ASN A 113 -5.63 -14.45 -6.45
N ARG A 114 -4.65 -13.63 -6.82
CA ARG A 114 -4.71 -12.19 -6.61
C ARG A 114 -5.83 -11.60 -7.48
N VAL A 115 -6.85 -11.05 -6.85
CA VAL A 115 -7.95 -10.31 -7.49
C VAL A 115 -8.02 -8.89 -6.96
N VAL A 116 -8.66 -7.98 -7.72
CA VAL A 116 -8.88 -6.59 -7.30
C VAL A 116 -10.37 -6.28 -7.33
N GLY A 117 -10.84 -5.48 -6.37
CA GLY A 117 -12.28 -5.15 -6.27
C GLY A 117 -12.86 -4.41 -7.47
N SER A 118 -12.02 -3.73 -8.27
CA SER A 118 -12.38 -3.02 -9.51
C SER A 118 -13.70 -2.22 -9.43
N PRO A 119 -13.83 -1.24 -8.52
CA PRO A 119 -15.05 -0.43 -8.43
C PRO A 119 -15.30 0.33 -9.74
N LEU A 120 -16.58 0.55 -10.07
CA LEU A 120 -16.97 1.29 -11.28
C LEU A 120 -16.45 2.72 -11.28
N GLU A 121 -16.42 3.36 -10.10
CA GLU A 121 -15.80 4.66 -9.89
C GLU A 121 -14.32 4.48 -9.50
N PRO A 122 -13.37 5.06 -10.25
CA PRO A 122 -11.97 5.01 -9.90
C PRO A 122 -11.67 5.90 -8.69
N ARG A 123 -10.56 5.63 -8.01
CA ARG A 123 -10.12 6.49 -6.91
C ARG A 123 -9.76 7.88 -7.42
N GLY A 124 -10.35 8.91 -6.81
CA GLY A 124 -10.04 10.31 -7.04
C GLY A 124 -10.13 11.11 -5.74
N LEU A 125 -9.46 12.27 -5.74
CA LEU A 125 -9.48 13.23 -4.63
C LEU A 125 -9.57 14.63 -5.25
N LEU A 126 -10.37 15.49 -4.63
CA LEU A 126 -10.38 16.93 -4.91
C LEU A 126 -10.02 17.66 -3.63
N CYS A 127 -8.98 18.50 -3.67
CA CYS A 127 -8.57 19.31 -2.54
C CYS A 127 -8.73 20.78 -2.88
N GLU A 128 -9.56 21.48 -2.11
CA GLU A 128 -9.69 22.93 -2.14
C GLU A 128 -8.77 23.52 -1.06
N ALA A 129 -7.80 24.34 -1.48
CA ALA A 129 -6.88 25.01 -0.58
C ALA A 129 -7.19 26.51 -0.52
N TYR A 130 -7.50 27.01 0.67
CA TYR A 130 -7.86 28.42 0.88
C TYR A 130 -6.63 29.19 1.41
N GLN A 131 -6.01 30.00 0.55
CA GLN A 131 -4.78 30.74 0.87
C GLN A 131 -4.92 31.66 2.10
N ASN A 132 -6.12 32.16 2.39
CA ASN A 132 -6.35 33.14 3.45
C ASN A 132 -6.61 32.53 4.83
N THR A 133 -6.88 31.22 4.91
CA THR A 133 -7.35 30.58 6.16
C THR A 133 -6.51 29.40 6.60
N GLU A 134 -5.49 29.00 5.83
CA GLU A 134 -4.71 27.76 6.05
C GLU A 134 -5.60 26.51 6.15
N LYS A 135 -6.82 26.56 5.60
CA LYS A 135 -7.76 25.45 5.61
C LYS A 135 -7.75 24.71 4.28
N LEU A 136 -7.81 23.39 4.38
CA LEU A 136 -7.95 22.45 3.29
C LEU A 136 -9.30 21.73 3.41
N ILE A 137 -10.07 21.70 2.33
CA ILE A 137 -11.25 20.85 2.21
C ILE A 137 -10.92 19.74 1.21
N LEU A 138 -10.90 18.50 1.69
CA LEU A 138 -10.64 17.32 0.89
C LEU A 138 -11.93 16.55 0.64
N HIS A 139 -12.36 16.47 -0.60
CA HIS A 139 -13.41 15.57 -1.06
C HIS A 139 -12.77 14.24 -1.44
N SER A 140 -13.16 13.17 -0.74
CA SER A 140 -12.47 11.87 -0.82
C SER A 140 -13.42 10.68 -0.91
N MET A 141 -13.06 9.73 -1.78
CA MET A 141 -13.72 8.43 -1.93
C MET A 141 -13.11 7.38 -0.98
N HIS A 142 -12.92 7.74 0.29
CA HIS A 142 -12.24 6.89 1.27
C HIS A 142 -13.23 6.30 2.29
N GLN A 143 -13.11 5.00 2.55
CA GLN A 143 -14.03 4.26 3.43
C GLN A 143 -13.90 4.63 4.92
N SER A 144 -12.88 5.40 5.29
CA SER A 144 -12.68 5.89 6.65
C SER A 144 -12.16 7.33 6.64
N ALA A 145 -13.05 8.30 6.70
CA ALA A 145 -12.68 9.73 6.72
C ALA A 145 -11.85 10.07 7.97
N THR A 146 -12.23 9.56 9.15
CA THR A 146 -11.52 9.84 10.40
C THR A 146 -10.08 9.34 10.37
N ARG A 147 -9.83 8.11 9.88
CA ARG A 147 -8.47 7.58 9.76
C ARG A 147 -7.65 8.38 8.75
N LEU A 148 -8.26 8.72 7.60
CA LEU A 148 -7.59 9.52 6.59
C LEU A 148 -7.20 10.89 7.15
N HIS A 149 -8.11 11.55 7.86
CA HIS A 149 -7.89 12.85 8.51
C HIS A 149 -6.69 12.79 9.45
N SER A 150 -6.68 11.86 10.41
CA SER A 150 -5.57 11.73 11.36
C SER A 150 -4.22 11.45 10.68
N VAL A 151 -4.21 10.63 9.63
CA VAL A 151 -2.98 10.33 8.87
C VAL A 151 -2.48 11.57 8.12
N LEU A 152 -3.35 12.29 7.42
CA LEU A 152 -2.95 13.45 6.64
C LEU A 152 -2.49 14.62 7.53
N CYS A 153 -3.15 14.86 8.67
CA CYS A 153 -2.68 15.82 9.66
C CYS A 153 -1.27 15.47 10.17
N ALA A 154 -1.01 14.19 10.45
CA ALA A 154 0.32 13.76 10.89
C ALA A 154 1.39 13.90 9.80
N VAL A 155 1.07 13.57 8.55
CA VAL A 155 2.02 13.63 7.42
C VAL A 155 2.35 15.07 7.05
N PHE A 156 1.34 15.93 6.92
CA PHE A 156 1.50 17.32 6.51
C PHE A 156 1.72 18.29 7.68
N GLN A 157 1.76 17.77 8.91
CA GLN A 157 1.93 18.56 10.15
C GLN A 157 0.86 19.66 10.28
N LEU A 158 -0.40 19.29 10.03
CA LEU A 158 -1.56 20.18 10.13
C LEU A 158 -2.25 20.00 11.49
N GLU A 159 -2.73 21.10 12.05
CA GLU A 159 -3.69 21.07 13.15
C GLU A 159 -5.03 20.45 12.68
N PRO A 160 -5.77 19.74 13.55
CA PRO A 160 -7.00 19.05 13.17
C PRO A 160 -8.04 19.95 12.47
N GLU A 161 -8.13 21.22 12.87
CA GLU A 161 -9.08 22.21 12.34
C GLU A 161 -8.69 22.77 10.97
N GLN A 162 -7.43 22.58 10.55
CA GLN A 162 -6.93 22.99 9.24
C GLN A 162 -7.34 22.03 8.12
N LEU A 163 -7.77 20.80 8.44
CA LEU A 163 -8.20 19.81 7.46
C LEU A 163 -9.66 19.40 7.69
N GLN A 164 -10.51 19.59 6.68
CA GLN A 164 -11.84 19.04 6.62
C GLN A 164 -11.90 17.95 5.56
N ILE A 165 -12.49 16.79 5.87
CA ILE A 165 -12.70 15.70 4.90
C ILE A 165 -14.19 15.50 4.68
N GLY A 166 -14.64 15.73 3.45
CA GLY A 166 -15.97 15.36 2.97
C GLY A 166 -15.92 14.03 2.21
N ILE A 167 -16.87 13.15 2.46
CA ILE A 167 -17.13 12.00 1.58
C ILE A 167 -18.24 12.43 0.65
N SER A 168 -17.91 12.79 -0.59
CA SER A 168 -18.91 13.10 -1.62
C SER A 168 -19.00 11.94 -2.60
N ALA A 169 -20.24 11.51 -2.89
CA ALA A 169 -20.56 10.59 -3.98
C ALA A 169 -21.05 11.35 -5.23
N GLU A 170 -21.12 12.68 -5.17
CA GLU A 170 -21.53 13.50 -6.29
C GLU A 170 -20.30 13.81 -7.15
N VAL A 171 -20.40 13.45 -8.43
CA VAL A 171 -19.54 13.94 -9.49
C VAL A 171 -19.74 15.45 -9.52
N LEU A 172 -18.89 16.19 -8.81
CA LEU A 172 -18.77 17.63 -8.99
C LEU A 172 -18.38 17.83 -10.45
N GLU A 173 -19.35 18.20 -11.28
CA GLU A 173 -19.09 18.63 -12.65
C GLU A 173 -18.16 19.83 -12.56
N LEU A 174 -16.86 19.56 -12.79
CA LEU A 174 -15.86 20.59 -13.03
C LEU A 174 -16.34 21.38 -14.24
N LYS A 175 -16.86 22.58 -14.00
CA LYS A 175 -17.20 23.55 -15.05
C LYS A 175 -15.94 24.13 -15.67
#